data_AF-A0A7C2JYA8-F1
#
_entry.id   AF-A0A7C2JYA8-F1
#
_cell.length_a   1.000
_cell.length_b   1.000
_cell.length_c   1.000
_cell.angle_alpha   90.00
_cell.angle_beta   90.00
_cell.angle_gamma   90.00
#
_symmetry.space_group_name_H-M   'P 1'
#
loop_
_entity.id
_entity.type
_entity.pdbx_description
1 polymer ?
#
loop_
_entity_poly.entity_id
_entity_poly.type
_entity_poly.pdbx_seq_one_letter_code
_entity_poly.pdbx_strand_id
1 'polypeptide(L)'
;MNREGRVWTVLFLLGGAALLAKGLLTESGLGDIHVKPARVAEGRTIAWTEAAAGDAGAVFSPVRTAGLWVAAFLTLAIFSYLYRDNVFYKLAESIIVGVSAGYYLVAGFWDSIVAQLMTELVPQFTRSWAVPGLDADKPADWWFLVPLVLSVWLFFKFLPGQSWVARWPLAFVVGTFAGLRLVLFLEADFVNQIRNTIMPLVVYSADRSVLVWSSLRNVGIILSLLACLTYFFFSVEHRGVVGRVSRVGIWVLMITFGASFAFTVMGRITLLTKRFEFLFNDCLRLDEFLKPFLGT
;
A
#
# COMPACT_ATOMS: atom_id res chain seq x y z
N MET A 1 -20.08 19.12 36.25
CA MET A 1 -19.79 19.01 34.81
C MET A 1 -18.91 20.19 34.42
N ASN A 2 -17.64 19.96 34.10
CA ASN A 2 -16.69 21.03 33.82
C ASN A 2 -17.14 21.85 32.60
N ARG A 3 -16.81 23.15 32.57
CA ARG A 3 -17.22 24.10 31.53
C ARG A 3 -16.87 23.59 30.12
N GLU A 4 -15.73 22.94 29.99
CA GLU A 4 -15.26 22.26 28.77
C GLU A 4 -16.20 21.14 28.31
N GLY A 5 -16.66 20.28 29.23
CA GLY A 5 -17.59 19.20 28.91
C GLY A 5 -18.91 19.72 28.35
N ARG A 6 -19.42 20.85 28.86
CA ARG A 6 -20.63 21.49 28.31
C ARG A 6 -20.41 22.02 26.89
N VAL A 7 -19.28 22.68 26.64
CA VAL A 7 -18.94 23.20 25.30
C VAL A 7 -18.86 22.05 24.29
N TRP A 8 -18.16 20.97 24.62
CA TRP A 8 -18.08 19.79 23.76
C TRP A 8 -19.45 19.14 23.50
N THR A 9 -20.28 18.97 24.54
CA THR A 9 -21.63 18.40 24.35
C THR A 9 -22.53 19.25 23.46
N VAL A 10 -22.45 20.59 23.59
CA VAL A 10 -23.23 21.51 22.75
C VAL A 10 -22.74 21.45 21.30
N LEU A 11 -21.42 21.37 21.10
CA LEU A 11 -20.82 21.29 19.77
C LEU A 11 -21.17 19.97 19.07
N PHE A 12 -21.18 18.84 19.79
CA PHE A 12 -21.65 17.55 19.27
C PHE A 12 -23.15 17.54 18.98
N LEU A 13 -23.98 18.17 19.83
CA LEU A 13 -25.42 18.26 19.60
C LEU A 13 -25.75 19.15 18.38
N LEU A 14 -25.07 20.29 18.24
CA LEU A 14 -25.20 21.15 17.06
C LEU A 14 -24.71 20.45 15.79
N GLY A 15 -23.57 19.76 15.86
CA GLY A 15 -23.04 18.98 14.74
C GLY A 15 -23.99 17.84 14.33
N GLY A 16 -24.51 17.09 15.30
CA GLY A 16 -25.49 16.03 15.06
C GLY A 16 -26.80 16.55 14.48
N ALA A 17 -27.31 17.68 15.00
CA ALA A 17 -28.50 18.34 14.45
C ALA A 17 -28.27 18.86 13.03
N ALA A 18 -27.09 19.40 12.71
CA ALA A 18 -26.73 19.84 11.37
C ALA A 18 -26.64 18.67 10.38
N LEU A 19 -26.10 17.51 10.81
CA LEU A 19 -26.06 16.30 10.00
C LEU A 19 -27.45 15.72 9.76
N LEU A 20 -28.31 15.69 10.78
CA LEU A 20 -29.71 15.25 10.64
C LEU A 20 -30.51 16.18 9.73
N ALA A 21 -30.36 17.50 9.89
CA ALA A 21 -30.98 18.49 9.02
C ALA A 21 -30.53 18.29 7.57
N LYS A 22 -29.24 18.06 7.33
CA LYS A 22 -28.72 17.77 6.01
C LYS A 22 -29.33 16.49 5.42
N GLY A 23 -29.37 15.40 6.18
CA GLY A 23 -29.91 14.11 5.73
C GLY A 23 -31.39 14.18 5.36
N LEU A 24 -32.13 15.11 5.96
CA LEU A 24 -33.54 15.36 5.65
C LEU A 24 -33.74 16.39 4.52
N LEU A 25 -32.78 17.29 4.30
CA LEU A 25 -32.90 18.41 3.35
C LEU A 25 -32.24 18.15 1.98
N THR A 26 -31.42 17.11 1.82
CA THR A 26 -30.64 16.86 0.58
C THR A 26 -31.19 15.65 -0.18
N GLU A 27 -31.53 15.82 -1.47
CA GLU A 27 -32.03 14.73 -2.34
C GLU A 27 -31.02 13.58 -2.55
N SER A 28 -29.73 13.84 -2.35
CA SER A 28 -28.67 12.83 -2.46
C SER A 28 -28.52 11.94 -1.22
N GLY A 29 -29.31 12.17 -0.15
CA GLY A 29 -29.31 11.39 1.08
C GLY A 29 -27.98 11.43 1.84
N LEU A 30 -27.92 10.77 3.00
CA LEU A 30 -26.71 10.67 3.80
C LEU A 30 -26.05 9.31 3.52
N GLY A 31 -24.99 9.31 2.69
CA GLY A 31 -24.26 8.09 2.34
C GLY A 31 -24.95 7.19 1.31
N ASP A 32 -25.93 7.68 0.55
CA ASP A 32 -26.68 6.87 -0.42
C ASP A 32 -25.93 6.69 -1.74
N ILE A 33 -25.48 5.46 -2.00
CA ILE A 33 -24.77 5.12 -3.24
C ILE A 33 -25.78 4.79 -4.34
N HIS A 34 -25.70 5.58 -5.41
CA HIS A 34 -26.41 5.34 -6.65
C HIS A 34 -25.47 4.70 -7.67
N VAL A 35 -26.01 3.83 -8.52
CA VAL A 35 -25.23 3.00 -9.42
C VAL A 35 -25.83 3.05 -10.82
N LYS A 36 -24.97 3.13 -11.85
CA LYS A 36 -25.34 3.07 -13.26
C LYS A 36 -24.65 1.87 -13.94
N PRO A 37 -25.27 1.21 -14.92
CA PRO A 37 -24.61 0.16 -15.69
C PRO A 37 -23.48 0.75 -16.56
N ALA A 38 -22.26 0.24 -16.39
CA ALA A 38 -21.04 0.74 -17.03
C ALA A 38 -20.74 0.09 -18.39
N ARG A 39 -21.15 -1.17 -18.58
CA ARG A 39 -21.04 -1.91 -19.84
C ARG A 39 -22.23 -2.85 -20.01
N VAL A 40 -22.95 -2.69 -21.11
CA VAL A 40 -24.01 -3.58 -21.58
C VAL A 40 -23.49 -4.24 -22.85
N ALA A 41 -23.06 -5.50 -22.76
CA ALA A 41 -22.85 -6.33 -23.94
C ALA A 41 -23.99 -7.36 -23.99
N GLU A 42 -24.65 -7.47 -25.15
CA GLU A 42 -25.75 -8.43 -25.38
C GLU A 42 -26.87 -8.40 -24.31
N GLY A 43 -27.29 -7.20 -23.89
CA GLY A 43 -28.41 -7.04 -22.96
C GLY A 43 -28.14 -7.50 -21.52
N ARG A 44 -26.91 -7.88 -21.16
CA ARG A 44 -26.50 -8.18 -19.78
C ARG A 44 -25.54 -7.11 -19.26
N THR A 45 -25.83 -6.59 -18.07
CA THR A 45 -24.98 -5.62 -17.38
C THR A 45 -23.80 -6.34 -16.72
N ILE A 46 -22.60 -6.13 -17.26
CA ILE A 46 -21.38 -6.84 -16.81
C ILE A 46 -20.69 -6.11 -15.65
N ALA A 47 -20.89 -4.79 -15.55
CA ALA A 47 -20.30 -3.98 -14.50
C ALA A 47 -21.22 -2.82 -14.10
N TRP A 48 -21.26 -2.57 -12.79
CA TRP A 48 -22.01 -1.52 -12.13
C TRP A 48 -21.02 -0.46 -11.64
N THR A 49 -21.07 0.76 -12.19
CA THR A 49 -20.25 1.90 -11.73
C THR A 49 -21.07 2.82 -10.84
N GLU A 50 -20.41 3.42 -9.86
CA GLU A 50 -21.03 4.44 -9.01
C GLU A 50 -21.39 5.67 -9.86
N ALA A 51 -22.59 6.19 -9.65
CA ALA A 51 -23.13 7.34 -10.35
C ALA A 51 -23.62 8.37 -9.33
N ALA A 52 -23.57 9.66 -9.68
CA ALA A 52 -24.13 10.70 -8.84
C ALA A 52 -25.67 10.57 -8.79
N ALA A 53 -26.29 10.99 -7.69
CA ALA A 53 -27.74 10.87 -7.48
C ALA A 53 -28.58 11.55 -8.59
N GLY A 54 -28.00 12.52 -9.31
CA GLY A 54 -28.65 13.24 -10.42
C GLY A 54 -28.43 12.65 -11.83
N ASP A 55 -27.69 11.55 -11.99
CA ASP A 55 -27.42 10.98 -13.32
C ASP A 55 -28.58 10.15 -13.87
N ALA A 56 -28.91 10.36 -15.15
CA ALA A 56 -29.91 9.56 -15.84
C ALA A 56 -29.53 8.05 -15.83
N GLY A 57 -30.35 7.24 -15.18
CA GLY A 57 -30.16 5.79 -14.99
C GLY A 57 -29.55 5.37 -13.65
N ALA A 58 -29.42 6.30 -12.69
CA ALA A 58 -28.98 6.04 -11.32
C ALA A 58 -30.01 5.20 -10.55
N VAL A 59 -29.62 3.99 -10.12
CA VAL A 59 -30.43 3.12 -9.25
C VAL A 59 -29.79 3.05 -7.87
N PHE A 60 -30.61 3.22 -6.83
CA PHE A 60 -30.17 3.08 -5.44
C PHE A 60 -29.72 1.64 -5.14
N SER A 61 -28.51 1.46 -4.61
CA SER A 61 -27.97 0.15 -4.25
C SER A 61 -27.89 -0.02 -2.73
N PRO A 62 -28.84 -0.72 -2.09
CA PRO A 62 -28.86 -0.88 -0.64
C PRO A 62 -27.63 -1.63 -0.12
N VAL A 63 -27.08 -2.56 -0.90
CA VAL A 63 -25.90 -3.36 -0.52
C VAL A 63 -24.64 -2.49 -0.47
N ARG A 64 -24.45 -1.58 -1.44
CA ARG A 64 -23.30 -0.68 -1.45
C ARG A 64 -23.40 0.38 -0.36
N THR A 65 -24.59 0.93 -0.14
CA THR A 65 -24.87 1.84 0.97
C THR A 65 -24.58 1.17 2.31
N ALA A 66 -25.04 -0.07 2.53
CA ALA A 66 -24.70 -0.83 3.74
C ALA A 66 -23.19 -1.06 3.88
N GLY A 67 -22.50 -1.39 2.78
CA GLY A 67 -21.04 -1.52 2.75
C GLY A 67 -20.30 -0.23 3.13
N LEU A 68 -20.77 0.92 2.64
CA LEU A 68 -20.23 2.24 2.98
C LEU A 68 -20.36 2.53 4.48
N TRP A 69 -21.53 2.29 5.06
CA TRP A 69 -21.78 2.48 6.49
C TRP A 69 -20.98 1.52 7.36
N VAL A 70 -20.80 0.27 6.94
CA VAL A 70 -19.91 -0.69 7.62
C VAL A 70 -18.45 -0.21 7.56
N ALA A 71 -17.99 0.29 6.42
CA ALA A 71 -16.64 0.83 6.28
C ALA A 71 -16.43 2.12 7.11
N ALA A 72 -17.45 2.99 7.20
CA ALA A 72 -17.44 4.17 8.06
C ALA A 72 -17.38 3.78 9.54
N PHE A 73 -18.21 2.81 9.97
CA PHE A 73 -18.18 2.26 11.32
C PHE A 73 -16.82 1.68 11.68
N LEU A 74 -16.22 0.87 10.81
CA LEU A 74 -14.88 0.29 11.03
C LEU A 74 -13.80 1.38 11.09
N THR A 75 -13.88 2.43 10.27
CA THR A 75 -12.95 3.56 10.30
C THR A 75 -13.05 4.31 11.64
N LEU A 76 -14.26 4.57 12.12
CA LEU A 76 -14.50 5.19 13.42
C LEU A 76 -14.06 4.28 14.58
N ALA A 77 -14.26 2.97 14.46
CA ALA A 77 -13.80 1.98 15.44
C ALA A 77 -12.27 2.01 15.61
N ILE A 78 -11.53 2.22 14.51
CA ILE A 78 -10.07 2.42 14.57
C ILE A 78 -9.73 3.76 15.25
N PHE A 79 -10.42 4.85 14.91
CA PHE A 79 -10.21 6.15 15.56
C PHE A 79 -10.56 6.15 17.05
N SER A 80 -11.42 5.25 17.53
CA SER A 80 -11.72 5.11 18.95
C SER A 80 -10.47 4.84 19.80
N TYR A 81 -9.41 4.26 19.22
CA TYR A 81 -8.13 4.06 19.91
C TYR A 81 -7.51 5.37 20.41
N LEU A 82 -7.71 6.48 19.69
CA LEU A 82 -7.19 7.80 20.08
C LEU A 82 -7.76 8.27 21.43
N TYR A 83 -8.95 7.81 21.78
CA TYR A 83 -9.57 8.12 23.06
C TYR A 83 -9.17 7.12 24.15
N ARG A 84 -9.31 5.82 23.89
CA ARG A 84 -8.95 4.71 24.80
C ARG A 84 -9.02 3.37 24.07
N ASP A 85 -8.31 2.36 24.57
CA ASP A 85 -8.56 0.96 24.19
C ASP A 85 -10.02 0.56 24.46
N ASN A 86 -10.79 0.37 23.39
CA ASN A 86 -12.21 0.04 23.42
C ASN A 86 -12.47 -1.31 22.72
N VAL A 87 -13.60 -1.94 23.03
CA VAL A 87 -14.03 -3.22 22.40
C VAL A 87 -14.18 -3.05 20.89
N PHE A 88 -14.68 -1.90 20.43
CA PHE A 88 -14.82 -1.60 19.01
C PHE A 88 -13.48 -1.59 18.27
N TYR A 89 -12.44 -1.02 18.88
CA TYR A 89 -11.10 -1.03 18.30
C TYR A 89 -10.56 -2.45 18.16
N LYS A 90 -10.64 -3.27 19.23
CA LYS A 90 -10.18 -4.66 19.22
C LYS A 90 -10.93 -5.53 18.21
N LEU A 91 -12.23 -5.29 18.04
CA LEU A 91 -13.03 -5.96 17.02
C LEU A 91 -12.54 -5.58 15.62
N ALA A 92 -12.38 -4.30 15.32
CA ALA A 92 -11.86 -3.84 14.03
C ALA A 92 -10.45 -4.39 13.74
N GLU A 93 -9.56 -4.39 14.73
CA GLU A 93 -8.22 -4.96 14.64
C GLU A 93 -8.27 -6.46 14.30
N SER A 94 -9.07 -7.24 15.06
CA SER A 94 -9.20 -8.69 14.82
C SER A 94 -9.78 -9.02 13.45
N ILE A 95 -10.74 -8.22 12.95
CA ILE A 95 -11.30 -8.37 11.60
C ILE A 95 -10.22 -8.10 10.56
N ILE A 96 -9.48 -7.00 10.67
CA ILE A 96 -8.44 -6.64 9.70
C ILE A 96 -7.35 -7.72 9.66
N VAL A 97 -6.87 -8.17 10.82
CA VAL A 97 -5.84 -9.21 10.89
C VAL A 97 -6.36 -10.54 10.36
N GLY A 98 -7.60 -10.93 10.71
CA GLY A 98 -8.23 -12.16 10.26
C GLY A 98 -8.47 -12.20 8.75
N VAL A 99 -9.04 -11.13 8.18
CA VAL A 99 -9.27 -11.00 6.73
C VAL A 99 -7.95 -10.98 5.98
N SER A 100 -6.94 -10.26 6.49
CA SER A 100 -5.61 -10.22 5.85
C SER A 100 -4.96 -11.61 5.84
N ALA A 101 -4.96 -12.31 6.99
CA ALA A 101 -4.42 -13.66 7.09
C ALA A 101 -5.19 -14.65 6.19
N GLY A 102 -6.52 -14.57 6.14
CA GLY A 102 -7.36 -15.38 5.28
C GLY A 102 -7.10 -15.14 3.80
N TYR A 103 -7.01 -13.87 3.39
CA TYR A 103 -6.67 -13.50 2.02
C TYR A 103 -5.31 -14.07 1.61
N TYR A 104 -4.27 -13.88 2.42
CA TYR A 104 -2.94 -14.43 2.12
C TYR A 104 -2.92 -15.96 2.05
N LEU A 105 -3.71 -16.64 2.88
CA LEU A 105 -3.84 -18.10 2.83
C LEU A 105 -4.48 -18.56 1.52
N VAL A 106 -5.61 -17.94 1.12
CA VAL A 106 -6.32 -18.30 -0.11
C VAL A 106 -5.50 -17.95 -1.35
N ALA A 107 -4.94 -16.74 -1.40
CA ALA A 107 -4.09 -16.29 -2.49
C ALA A 107 -2.85 -17.17 -2.60
N GLY A 108 -2.15 -17.43 -1.49
CA GLY A 108 -0.98 -18.31 -1.49
C GLY A 108 -1.30 -19.76 -1.88
N PHE A 109 -2.45 -20.29 -1.48
CA PHE A 109 -2.90 -21.61 -1.92
C PHE A 109 -3.11 -21.64 -3.44
N TRP A 110 -3.81 -20.66 -4.00
CA TRP A 110 -4.11 -20.63 -5.43
C TRP A 110 -2.86 -20.33 -6.27
N ASP A 111 -2.07 -19.34 -5.88
CA ASP A 111 -0.90 -18.91 -6.66
C ASP A 111 0.27 -19.89 -6.52
N SER A 112 0.57 -20.37 -5.31
CA SER A 112 1.76 -21.21 -5.08
C SER A 112 1.47 -22.71 -5.18
N ILE A 113 0.36 -23.19 -4.65
CA ILE A 113 0.06 -24.64 -4.66
C ILE A 113 -0.62 -25.01 -5.98
N VAL A 114 -1.70 -24.33 -6.36
CA VAL A 114 -2.43 -24.68 -7.58
C VAL A 114 -1.67 -24.25 -8.83
N ALA A 115 -1.38 -22.95 -8.96
CA ALA A 115 -0.83 -22.42 -10.21
C ALA A 115 0.66 -22.79 -10.43
N GLN A 116 1.51 -22.78 -9.40
CA GLN A 116 2.95 -23.07 -9.56
C GLN A 116 3.31 -24.55 -9.40
N LEU A 117 2.63 -25.28 -8.52
CA LEU A 117 3.03 -26.66 -8.18
C LEU A 117 2.15 -27.71 -8.87
N MET A 118 0.82 -27.62 -8.75
CA MET A 118 -0.09 -28.60 -9.34
C MET A 118 -0.17 -28.51 -10.87
N THR A 119 0.01 -27.32 -11.44
CA THR A 119 0.12 -27.13 -12.90
C THR A 119 1.31 -27.87 -13.51
N GLU A 120 2.44 -27.92 -12.81
CA GLU A 120 3.67 -28.57 -13.29
C GLU A 120 3.69 -30.07 -12.98
N LEU A 121 3.18 -30.46 -11.81
CA LEU A 121 3.24 -31.85 -11.36
C LEU A 121 2.10 -32.72 -11.92
N VAL A 122 0.87 -32.19 -12.01
CA VAL A 122 -0.31 -32.93 -12.50
C VAL A 122 -1.15 -32.05 -13.45
N PRO A 123 -0.60 -31.69 -14.63
CA PRO A 123 -1.24 -30.74 -15.55
C PRO A 123 -2.64 -31.18 -16.00
N GLN A 124 -2.85 -32.48 -16.22
CA GLN A 124 -4.13 -33.03 -16.68
C GLN A 124 -5.25 -32.87 -15.63
N PHE A 125 -4.95 -33.08 -14.35
CA PHE A 125 -5.92 -32.92 -13.26
C PHE A 125 -6.25 -31.44 -13.03
N THR A 126 -5.22 -30.60 -12.97
CA THR A 126 -5.36 -29.15 -12.74
C THR A 126 -6.16 -28.46 -13.84
N ARG A 127 -6.04 -28.93 -15.09
CA ARG A 127 -6.84 -28.42 -16.21
C ARG A 127 -8.34 -28.68 -16.05
N SER A 128 -8.70 -29.85 -15.54
CA SER A 128 -10.11 -30.25 -15.42
C SER A 128 -10.88 -29.48 -14.35
N TRP A 129 -10.19 -28.99 -13.31
CA TRP A 129 -10.82 -28.42 -12.13
C TRP A 129 -10.48 -26.94 -11.90
N ALA A 130 -9.22 -26.52 -12.14
CA ALA A 130 -8.73 -25.23 -11.69
C ALA A 130 -8.34 -24.26 -12.82
N VAL A 131 -7.69 -24.74 -13.90
CA VAL A 131 -7.15 -23.89 -14.97
C VAL A 131 -7.51 -24.45 -16.36
N PRO A 132 -8.69 -24.13 -16.91
CA PRO A 132 -9.17 -24.70 -18.18
C PRO A 132 -8.31 -24.36 -19.39
N GLY A 133 -7.52 -23.27 -19.32
CA GLY A 133 -6.68 -22.75 -20.40
C GLY A 133 -5.27 -23.33 -20.46
N LEU A 134 -4.97 -24.40 -19.72
CA LEU A 134 -3.64 -25.02 -19.74
C LEU A 134 -3.39 -25.82 -21.02
N ASP A 135 -2.15 -25.78 -21.54
CA ASP A 135 -1.74 -26.54 -22.71
C ASP A 135 -1.94 -28.04 -22.51
N ALA A 136 -2.58 -28.69 -23.49
CA ALA A 136 -3.01 -30.09 -23.40
C ALA A 136 -1.86 -31.10 -23.28
N ASP A 137 -0.71 -30.76 -23.88
CA ASP A 137 0.42 -31.68 -24.07
C ASP A 137 1.58 -31.40 -23.11
N LYS A 138 1.36 -30.59 -22.06
CA LYS A 138 2.43 -30.32 -21.09
C LYS A 138 2.76 -31.60 -20.31
N PRO A 139 4.00 -32.14 -20.40
CA PRO A 139 4.38 -33.32 -19.63
C PRO A 139 4.50 -32.96 -18.15
N ALA A 140 4.15 -33.91 -17.28
CA ALA A 140 4.34 -33.75 -15.84
C ALA A 140 5.84 -33.66 -15.51
N ASP A 141 6.25 -32.59 -14.83
CA ASP A 141 7.61 -32.44 -14.33
C ASP A 141 7.70 -32.99 -12.90
N TRP A 142 8.34 -34.16 -12.78
CA TRP A 142 8.54 -34.85 -11.51
C TRP A 142 9.48 -34.12 -10.55
N TRP A 143 10.26 -33.13 -11.02
CA TRP A 143 11.10 -32.30 -10.15
C TRP A 143 10.27 -31.52 -9.11
N PHE A 144 9.00 -31.21 -9.44
CA PHE A 144 8.08 -30.52 -8.55
C PHE A 144 7.58 -31.37 -7.36
N LEU A 145 7.97 -32.65 -7.30
CA LEU A 145 7.75 -33.51 -6.14
C LEU A 145 8.53 -33.00 -4.92
N VAL A 146 9.72 -32.42 -5.12
CA VAL A 146 10.52 -31.84 -4.03
C VAL A 146 9.79 -30.66 -3.36
N PRO A 147 9.31 -29.63 -4.10
CA PRO A 147 8.41 -28.63 -3.56
C PRO A 147 7.18 -29.21 -2.86
N LEU A 148 6.55 -30.25 -3.41
CA LEU A 148 5.37 -30.88 -2.81
C LEU A 148 5.69 -31.45 -1.42
N VAL A 149 6.79 -32.19 -1.30
CA VAL A 149 7.22 -32.74 -0.01
C VAL A 149 7.51 -31.62 0.99
N LEU A 150 8.19 -30.55 0.56
CA LEU A 150 8.46 -29.39 1.41
C LEU A 150 7.18 -28.65 1.82
N SER A 151 6.19 -28.55 0.94
CA SER A 151 4.88 -27.96 1.22
C SER A 151 4.12 -28.79 2.25
N VAL A 152 4.09 -30.13 2.10
CA VAL A 152 3.47 -31.03 3.08
C VAL A 152 4.19 -30.92 4.43
N TRP A 153 5.52 -30.82 4.42
CA TRP A 153 6.32 -30.69 5.64
C TRP A 153 6.01 -29.41 6.43
N LEU A 154 5.58 -28.35 5.75
CA LEU A 154 5.17 -27.11 6.39
C LEU A 154 3.90 -27.30 7.25
N PHE A 155 2.97 -28.17 6.83
CA PHE A 155 1.73 -28.42 7.58
C PHE A 155 1.96 -29.13 8.92
N PHE A 156 3.10 -29.84 9.10
CA PHE A 156 3.47 -30.39 10.41
C PHE A 156 3.70 -29.31 11.48
N LYS A 157 3.76 -28.03 11.10
CA LYS A 157 3.76 -26.91 12.05
C LYS A 157 2.48 -26.81 12.87
N PHE A 158 1.34 -27.27 12.34
CA PHE A 158 0.06 -27.25 13.05
C PHE A 158 -0.12 -28.42 14.03
N LEU A 159 0.74 -29.45 13.94
CA LEU A 159 0.71 -30.62 14.82
C LEU A 159 1.63 -30.40 16.04
N PRO A 160 1.10 -30.51 17.29
CA PRO A 160 1.93 -30.39 18.48
C PRO A 160 2.97 -31.53 18.51
N GLY A 161 4.25 -31.18 18.70
CA GLY A 161 5.36 -32.15 18.82
C GLY A 161 6.22 -32.38 17.57
N GLN A 162 5.73 -32.07 16.35
CA GLN A 162 6.46 -32.31 15.09
C GLN A 162 6.94 -31.03 14.36
N SER A 163 6.94 -29.90 15.06
CA SER A 163 7.32 -28.58 14.51
C SER A 163 8.78 -28.51 13.99
N TRP A 164 9.64 -29.45 14.38
CA TRP A 164 11.02 -29.56 13.85
C TRP A 164 11.06 -29.78 12.34
N VAL A 165 10.15 -30.60 11.79
CA VAL A 165 10.14 -30.93 10.36
C VAL A 165 9.88 -29.69 9.49
N ALA A 166 9.04 -28.78 9.98
CA ALA A 166 8.74 -27.52 9.32
C ALA A 166 9.94 -26.53 9.27
N ARG A 167 11.04 -26.80 10.00
CA ARG A 167 12.25 -25.95 9.95
C ARG A 167 12.99 -26.08 8.63
N TRP A 168 12.96 -27.24 7.97
CA TRP A 168 13.65 -27.46 6.69
C TRP A 168 13.03 -26.63 5.55
N PRO A 169 11.70 -26.66 5.31
CA PRO A 169 11.08 -25.76 4.35
C PRO A 169 11.33 -24.29 4.67
N LEU A 170 11.27 -23.89 5.95
CA LEU A 170 11.55 -22.51 6.35
C LEU A 170 13.00 -22.10 6.07
N ALA A 171 13.98 -22.97 6.31
CA ALA A 171 15.38 -22.72 5.99
C ALA A 171 15.59 -22.56 4.48
N PHE A 172 14.94 -23.41 3.68
CA PHE A 172 14.96 -23.31 2.21
C PHE A 172 14.37 -21.97 1.73
N VAL A 173 13.21 -21.58 2.27
CA VAL A 173 12.55 -20.30 1.96
C VAL A 173 13.47 -19.13 2.32
N VAL A 174 13.98 -19.07 3.56
CA VAL A 174 14.85 -17.97 4.01
C VAL A 174 16.14 -17.92 3.19
N GLY A 175 16.78 -19.05 2.92
CA GLY A 175 17.99 -19.12 2.11
C GLY A 175 17.75 -18.62 0.67
N THR A 176 16.66 -19.07 0.05
CA THR A 176 16.29 -18.64 -1.31
C THR A 176 15.98 -17.15 -1.37
N PHE A 177 15.14 -16.64 -0.45
CA PHE A 177 14.82 -15.21 -0.42
C PHE A 177 16.02 -14.33 -0.09
N ALA A 178 16.91 -14.77 0.81
CA ALA A 178 18.15 -14.05 1.11
C ALA A 178 19.09 -14.01 -0.11
N GLY A 179 19.25 -15.13 -0.80
CA GLY A 179 20.06 -15.22 -2.02
C GLY A 179 19.50 -14.35 -3.15
N LEU A 180 18.19 -14.45 -3.43
CA LEU A 180 17.53 -13.60 -4.43
C LEU A 180 17.64 -12.12 -4.07
N ARG A 181 17.40 -11.75 -2.81
CA ARG A 181 17.48 -10.35 -2.38
C ARG A 181 18.90 -9.80 -2.48
N LEU A 182 19.92 -10.61 -2.21
CA LEU A 182 21.33 -10.23 -2.40
C LEU A 182 21.59 -9.92 -3.89
N VAL A 183 21.23 -10.83 -4.79
CA VAL A 183 21.45 -10.65 -6.23
C VAL A 183 20.66 -9.46 -6.77
N LEU A 184 19.38 -9.36 -6.42
CA LEU A 184 18.52 -8.24 -6.82
C LEU A 184 19.03 -6.90 -6.31
N PHE A 185 19.52 -6.85 -5.06
CA PHE A 185 20.12 -5.63 -4.52
C PHE A 185 21.41 -5.25 -5.27
N LEU A 186 22.28 -6.22 -5.58
CA LEU A 186 23.51 -5.95 -6.33
C LEU A 186 23.21 -5.46 -7.75
N GLU A 187 22.29 -6.11 -8.46
CA GLU A 187 21.97 -5.79 -9.85
C GLU A 187 21.11 -4.53 -9.97
N ALA A 188 20.01 -4.45 -9.21
CA ALA A 188 19.02 -3.40 -9.38
C ALA A 188 19.35 -2.14 -8.57
N ASP A 189 19.89 -2.25 -7.36
CA ASP A 189 20.14 -1.07 -6.54
C ASP A 189 21.58 -0.58 -6.68
N PHE A 190 22.56 -1.47 -6.53
CA PHE A 190 23.97 -1.08 -6.50
C PHE A 190 24.48 -0.66 -7.89
N VAL A 191 24.26 -1.47 -8.94
CA VAL A 191 24.68 -1.12 -10.31
C VAL A 191 23.92 0.11 -10.82
N ASN A 192 22.62 0.24 -10.56
CA ASN A 192 21.89 1.45 -10.97
C ASN A 192 22.37 2.70 -10.23
N GLN A 193 22.74 2.61 -8.94
CA GLN A 193 23.34 3.74 -8.23
C GLN A 193 24.67 4.18 -8.85
N ILE A 194 25.53 3.23 -9.25
CA ILE A 194 26.77 3.55 -9.97
C ILE A 194 26.45 4.18 -11.32
N ARG A 195 25.55 3.58 -12.12
CA ARG A 195 25.14 4.09 -13.42
C ARG A 195 24.55 5.50 -13.33
N ASN A 196 23.71 5.76 -12.34
CA ASN A 196 23.10 7.06 -12.10
C ASN A 196 24.11 8.12 -11.65
N THR A 197 25.33 7.71 -11.27
CA THR A 197 26.43 8.62 -10.95
C THR A 197 27.33 8.91 -12.17
N ILE A 198 27.32 8.02 -13.18
CA ILE A 198 28.04 8.21 -14.46
C ILE A 198 27.22 9.16 -15.35
N MET A 199 27.18 10.43 -14.98
CA MET A 199 26.50 11.50 -15.71
C MET A 199 27.51 12.48 -16.33
N PRO A 200 27.20 13.09 -17.49
CA PRO A 200 28.05 14.13 -18.06
C PRO A 200 28.07 15.35 -17.13
N LEU A 201 29.28 15.80 -16.77
CA LEU A 201 29.48 16.96 -15.88
C LEU A 201 29.03 18.27 -16.54
N VAL A 202 29.16 18.37 -17.87
CA VAL A 202 28.68 19.49 -18.67
C VAL A 202 27.63 18.97 -19.65
N VAL A 203 26.40 19.48 -19.51
CA VAL A 203 25.26 19.10 -20.35
C VAL A 203 25.07 20.19 -21.41
N TYR A 204 25.13 19.78 -22.68
CA TYR A 204 24.89 20.63 -23.82
C TYR A 204 23.45 20.43 -24.34
N SER A 205 22.78 21.52 -24.72
CA SER A 205 21.49 21.49 -25.42
C SER A 205 21.66 21.02 -26.86
N ALA A 206 20.55 20.68 -27.51
CA ALA A 206 20.49 20.45 -28.96
C ALA A 206 21.06 21.64 -29.77
N ASP A 207 20.95 22.86 -29.23
CA ASP A 207 21.47 24.09 -29.84
C ASP A 207 22.92 24.44 -29.46
N ARG A 208 23.70 23.49 -28.93
CA ARG A 208 25.09 23.67 -28.43
C ARG A 208 25.27 24.71 -27.32
N SER A 209 24.20 25.24 -26.74
CA SER A 209 24.23 26.06 -25.54
C SER A 209 24.41 25.18 -24.29
N VAL A 210 25.16 25.68 -23.30
CA VAL A 210 25.39 24.96 -22.04
C VAL A 210 24.18 25.13 -21.13
N LEU A 211 23.55 24.03 -20.70
CA LEU A 211 22.54 24.09 -19.66
C LEU A 211 23.22 24.16 -18.29
N VAL A 212 23.47 25.39 -17.85
CA VAL A 212 24.17 25.69 -16.58
C VAL A 212 23.51 24.99 -15.39
N TRP A 213 22.17 25.01 -15.31
CA TRP A 213 21.44 24.40 -14.19
C TRP A 213 21.63 22.89 -14.09
N SER A 214 21.52 22.18 -15.22
CA SER A 214 21.68 20.72 -15.24
C SER A 214 23.13 20.28 -15.01
N SER A 215 24.10 21.06 -15.51
CA SER A 215 25.53 20.83 -15.28
C SER A 215 25.88 21.03 -13.80
N LEU A 216 25.38 22.10 -13.17
CA LEU A 216 25.57 22.37 -11.74
C LEU A 216 24.97 21.26 -10.87
N ARG A 217 23.78 20.76 -11.22
CA ARG A 217 23.15 19.63 -10.53
C ARG A 217 24.02 18.38 -10.58
N ASN A 218 24.51 18.01 -11.77
CA ASN A 218 25.31 16.80 -11.95
C ASN A 218 26.65 16.89 -11.19
N VAL A 219 27.33 18.04 -11.25
CA VAL A 219 28.53 18.32 -10.45
C VAL A 219 28.22 18.24 -8.95
N GLY A 220 27.12 18.85 -8.51
CA GLY A 220 26.70 18.84 -7.11
C GLY A 220 26.46 17.42 -6.57
N ILE A 221 25.86 16.53 -7.37
CA ILE A 221 25.67 15.12 -7.01
C ILE A 221 27.01 14.40 -6.82
N ILE A 222 27.95 14.57 -7.76
CA ILE A 222 29.28 13.94 -7.68
C ILE A 222 30.06 14.47 -6.46
N LEU A 223 30.06 15.78 -6.23
CA LEU A 223 30.73 16.38 -5.08
C LEU A 223 30.12 15.89 -3.75
N SER A 224 28.81 15.77 -3.69
CA SER A 224 28.09 15.25 -2.52
C SER A 224 28.42 13.78 -2.27
N LEU A 225 28.50 12.97 -3.32
CA LEU A 225 28.92 11.56 -3.23
C LEU A 225 30.35 11.44 -2.72
N LEU A 226 31.30 12.19 -3.29
CA LEU A 226 32.70 12.18 -2.86
C LEU A 226 32.84 12.64 -1.40
N ALA A 227 32.11 13.68 -0.99
CA ALA A 227 32.10 14.15 0.39
C ALA A 227 31.55 13.08 1.35
N CYS A 228 30.49 12.37 0.96
CA CYS A 228 29.89 11.28 1.71
C CYS A 228 30.84 10.07 1.83
N LEU A 229 31.49 9.67 0.73
CA LEU A 229 32.50 8.60 0.74
C LEU A 229 33.68 8.96 1.65
N THR A 230 34.12 10.23 1.62
CA THR A 230 35.19 10.73 2.51
C THR A 230 34.79 10.67 3.98
N TYR A 231 33.50 10.83 4.30
CA TYR A 231 32.99 10.68 5.66
C TYR A 231 33.02 9.21 6.13
N PHE A 232 32.59 8.26 5.29
CA PHE A 232 32.60 6.83 5.62
C PHE A 232 33.97 6.16 5.50
N PHE A 233 34.95 6.84 4.90
CA PHE A 233 36.31 6.32 4.79
C PHE A 233 37.05 6.45 6.13
N PHE A 234 36.91 5.42 6.97
CA PHE A 234 37.52 5.38 8.31
C PHE A 234 39.05 5.15 8.30
N SER A 235 39.65 4.82 7.16
CA SER A 235 41.08 4.50 7.06
C SER A 235 42.01 5.72 7.03
N VAL A 236 41.49 6.95 6.98
CA VAL A 236 42.28 8.19 7.00
C VAL A 236 41.86 9.05 8.18
N GLU A 237 42.81 9.55 8.96
CA GLU A 237 42.54 10.50 10.04
C GLU A 237 41.93 11.79 9.46
N HIS A 238 40.73 12.16 9.91
CA HIS A 238 40.01 13.35 9.46
C HIS A 238 40.60 14.68 9.99
N ARG A 239 41.90 14.94 9.77
CA ARG A 239 42.56 16.21 10.09
C ARG A 239 42.66 17.13 8.86
N GLY A 240 42.50 18.44 9.06
CA GLY A 240 42.69 19.46 8.02
C GLY A 240 41.56 19.58 6.98
N VAL A 241 41.90 19.61 5.69
CA VAL A 241 40.94 19.80 4.57
C VAL A 241 39.97 18.62 4.43
N VAL A 242 40.46 17.40 4.65
CA VAL A 242 39.65 16.17 4.61
C VAL A 242 38.55 16.20 5.67
N GLY A 243 38.81 16.75 6.86
CA GLY A 243 37.80 16.95 7.90
C GLY A 243 36.71 17.96 7.54
N ARG A 244 37.04 19.01 6.77
CA ARG A 244 36.04 19.97 6.26
C ARG A 244 35.17 19.37 5.16
N VAL A 245 35.74 18.59 4.25
CA VAL A 245 35.00 17.89 3.20
C VAL A 245 34.08 16.82 3.81
N SER A 246 34.59 16.06 4.78
CA SER A 246 33.78 15.09 5.55
C SER A 246 32.61 15.75 6.27
N ARG A 247 32.79 16.96 6.83
CA ARG A 247 31.68 17.73 7.43
C ARG A 247 30.57 17.99 6.42
N VAL A 248 30.89 18.42 5.20
CA VAL A 248 29.87 18.61 4.14
C VAL A 248 29.13 17.29 3.85
N GLY A 249 29.84 16.16 3.83
CA GLY A 249 29.24 14.83 3.72
C GLY A 249 28.21 14.53 4.83
N ILE A 250 28.51 14.91 6.08
CA ILE A 250 27.57 14.77 7.21
C ILE A 250 26.29 15.58 6.97
N TRP A 251 26.40 16.83 6.50
CA TRP A 251 25.22 17.65 6.18
C TRP A 251 24.37 17.01 5.08
N VAL A 252 24.99 16.51 4.02
CA VAL A 252 24.30 15.78 2.94
C VAL A 252 23.59 14.53 3.49
N LEU A 253 24.24 13.77 4.38
CA LEU A 253 23.64 12.60 5.03
C LEU A 253 22.45 12.96 5.92
N MET A 254 22.56 14.02 6.73
CA MET A 254 21.44 14.50 7.55
C MET A 254 20.24 14.93 6.69
N ILE A 255 20.48 15.60 5.56
CA ILE A 255 19.41 16.02 4.64
C ILE A 255 18.73 14.79 4.01
N THR A 256 19.51 13.81 3.53
CA THR A 256 18.96 12.61 2.87
C THR A 256 18.22 11.69 3.85
N PHE A 257 18.73 11.48 5.05
CA PHE A 257 18.02 10.76 6.11
C PHE A 257 16.79 11.53 6.59
N GLY A 258 16.88 12.87 6.72
CA GLY A 258 15.75 13.73 7.06
C GLY A 258 14.62 13.64 6.02
N ALA A 259 14.96 13.66 4.73
CA ALA A 259 14.00 13.48 3.65
C ALA A 259 13.34 12.08 3.71
N SER A 260 14.14 11.03 3.93
CA SER A 260 13.63 9.65 4.06
C SER A 260 12.65 9.51 5.23
N PHE A 261 12.97 10.12 6.38
CA PHE A 261 12.05 10.18 7.52
C PHE A 261 10.77 10.94 7.17
N ALA A 262 10.88 12.12 6.54
CA ALA A 262 9.74 12.93 6.13
C ALA A 262 8.80 12.18 5.18
N PHE A 263 9.32 11.39 4.23
CA PHE A 263 8.51 10.54 3.36
C PHE A 263 7.63 9.54 4.14
N THR A 264 8.19 8.92 5.18
CA THR A 264 7.41 7.97 6.00
C THR A 264 6.32 8.66 6.83
N VAL A 265 6.62 9.86 7.37
CA VAL A 265 5.64 10.67 8.11
C VAL A 265 4.54 11.17 7.18
N MET A 266 4.91 11.65 5.99
CA MET A 266 3.97 12.06 4.95
C MET A 266 3.03 10.91 4.58
N GLY A 267 3.55 9.69 4.37
CA GLY A 267 2.73 8.52 4.09
C GLY A 267 1.66 8.26 5.17
N ARG A 268 2.01 8.38 6.45
CA ARG A 268 1.06 8.22 7.56
C ARG A 268 0.01 9.34 7.61
N ILE A 269 0.43 10.59 7.39
CA ILE A 269 -0.50 11.74 7.34
C ILE A 269 -1.43 11.61 6.14
N THR A 270 -0.92 11.24 4.97
CA THR A 270 -1.73 11.02 3.76
C THR A 270 -2.76 9.92 3.98
N LEU A 271 -2.40 8.79 4.62
CA LEU A 271 -3.37 7.75 4.98
C LEU A 271 -4.46 8.28 5.91
N LEU A 272 -4.10 9.08 6.91
CA LEU A 272 -5.06 9.71 7.82
C LEU A 272 -6.00 10.67 7.08
N THR A 273 -5.44 11.58 6.25
CA THR A 273 -6.23 12.50 5.41
C THR A 273 -7.18 11.73 4.51
N LYS A 274 -6.74 10.63 3.89
CA LYS A 274 -7.59 9.78 3.05
C LYS A 274 -8.73 9.14 3.83
N ARG A 275 -8.54 8.81 5.11
CA ARG A 275 -9.63 8.31 5.98
C ARG A 275 -10.61 9.43 6.37
N PHE A 276 -10.14 10.65 6.59
CA PHE A 276 -11.02 11.80 6.81
C PHE A 276 -11.81 12.18 5.56
N GLU A 277 -11.16 12.17 4.39
CA GLU A 277 -11.80 12.38 3.08
C GLU A 277 -12.91 11.35 2.85
N PHE A 278 -12.64 10.07 3.10
CA PHE A 278 -13.64 9.01 3.05
C PHE A 278 -14.84 9.26 4.00
N LEU A 279 -14.59 9.67 5.24
CA LEU A 279 -15.66 9.91 6.21
C LEU A 279 -16.50 11.15 5.84
N PHE A 280 -15.86 12.25 5.44
CA PHE A 280 -16.54 13.52 5.20
C PHE A 280 -17.16 13.64 3.80
N ASN A 281 -16.47 13.15 2.77
CA ASN A 281 -16.91 13.27 1.39
C ASN A 281 -17.67 12.01 0.95
N ASP A 282 -17.12 10.82 1.12
CA ASP A 282 -17.78 9.61 0.59
C ASP A 282 -18.96 9.19 1.45
N CYS A 283 -18.80 9.17 2.78
CA CYS A 283 -19.86 8.76 3.71
C CYS A 283 -20.85 9.89 4.02
N LEU A 284 -20.37 11.09 4.34
CA LEU A 284 -21.21 12.21 4.77
C LEU A 284 -21.52 13.21 3.65
N ARG A 285 -20.87 13.14 2.47
CA ARG A 285 -21.05 14.04 1.31
C ARG A 285 -21.03 15.55 1.61
N LEU A 286 -20.23 15.97 2.60
CA LEU A 286 -20.25 17.35 3.12
C LEU A 286 -19.85 18.39 2.06
N ASP A 287 -19.11 17.99 1.03
CA ASP A 287 -18.79 18.79 -0.13
C ASP A 287 -20.05 19.29 -0.88
N GLU A 288 -21.06 18.44 -1.10
CA GLU A 288 -22.32 18.86 -1.75
C GLU A 288 -23.11 19.87 -0.91
N PHE A 289 -23.00 19.80 0.42
CA PHE A 289 -23.70 20.70 1.34
C PHE A 289 -22.97 22.04 1.53
N LEU A 290 -21.64 22.05 1.42
CA LEU A 290 -20.82 23.26 1.57
C LEU A 290 -20.63 24.02 0.25
N LYS A 291 -20.85 23.41 -0.91
CA LYS A 291 -20.83 24.07 -2.24
C LYS A 291 -21.60 25.41 -2.28
N PRO A 292 -22.84 25.53 -1.76
CA PRO A 292 -23.57 26.80 -1.74
C PRO A 292 -22.95 27.88 -0.86
N PHE A 293 -22.21 27.50 0.18
CA PHE A 293 -21.59 28.43 1.14
C PHE A 293 -20.16 28.82 0.77
N LEU A 294 -19.46 28.01 -0.04
CA LEU A 294 -18.07 28.24 -0.45
C LEU A 294 -17.93 28.98 -1.79
N GLY A 295 -19.03 29.30 -2.48
CA GLY A 295 -19.01 30.20 -3.64
C GLY A 295 -18.22 29.66 -4.83
N THR A 296 -18.24 28.34 -5.04
CA THR A 296 -17.73 27.67 -6.25
C THR A 296 -18.78 26.79 -6.86
#